data_AF-A0A957F098-F1
#
_entry.id   AF-A0A957F098-F1
#
_cell.length_a   1.000
_cell.length_b   1.000
_cell.length_c   1.000
_cell.angle_alpha   90.00
_cell.angle_beta   90.00
_cell.angle_gamma   90.00
#
_symmetry.space_group_name_H-M   'P 1'
#
loop_
_entity.id
_entity.type
_entity.pdbx_description
1 polymer ?
#
loop_
_entity_poly.entity_id
_entity_poly.type
_entity_poly.pdbx_seq_one_letter_code
_entity_poly.pdbx_strand_id
1 'polypeptide(L)'
;GLSQAAVLCKPGTPVTFQFYTRRPGGMVGGFAQTSLFNGRGPSTGIPNLWLVGDSVFPGQSTAAVTLGGMRVATAVLQAIPVK
;
A
#
# COMPACT_ATOMS: atom_id res chain seq x y z
N GLY A 1 18.64 -31.86 10.91
CA GLY A 1 17.43 -31.39 10.19
C GLY A 1 17.46 -29.88 10.03
N LEU A 2 16.54 -29.27 9.25
CA LEU A 2 16.51 -27.82 8.98
C LEU A 2 16.61 -26.94 10.24
N SER A 3 15.99 -27.36 11.35
CA SER A 3 16.08 -26.66 12.64
C SER A 3 17.48 -26.64 13.26
N GLN A 4 18.29 -27.66 13.01
CA GLN A 4 19.67 -27.76 13.52
C GLN A 4 20.66 -26.90 12.70
N ALA A 5 20.27 -26.43 11.52
CA ALA A 5 21.09 -25.57 10.67
C ALA A 5 20.76 -24.07 10.83
N ALA A 6 19.73 -23.73 11.61
CA ALA A 6 19.32 -22.35 11.79
C ALA A 6 20.23 -21.62 12.79
N VAL A 7 21.01 -20.65 12.29
CA VAL A 7 21.90 -19.81 13.13
C VAL A 7 21.16 -18.62 13.75
N LEU A 8 20.11 -18.13 13.07
CA LEU A 8 19.29 -17.00 13.53
C LEU A 8 17.86 -17.13 13.02
N CYS A 9 16.89 -17.07 13.94
CA CYS A 9 15.46 -17.06 13.63
C CYS A 9 14.86 -15.72 14.03
N LYS A 10 14.28 -14.99 13.07
CA LYS A 10 13.49 -13.77 13.30
C LYS A 10 12.05 -13.98 12.82
N PRO A 11 11.21 -14.68 13.60
CA PRO A 11 9.84 -14.93 13.19
C PRO A 11 9.06 -13.61 13.12
N GLY A 12 8.22 -13.50 12.10
CA GLY A 12 7.24 -12.42 11.97
C GLY A 12 5.84 -12.98 12.06
N THR A 13 4.99 -12.36 12.87
CA THR A 13 3.56 -12.68 12.96
C THR A 13 2.74 -11.45 12.54
N PRO A 14 1.41 -11.57 12.39
CA PRO A 14 0.56 -10.39 12.18
C PRO A 14 0.78 -9.30 13.25
N VAL A 15 1.09 -9.66 14.50
CA VAL A 15 1.45 -8.69 15.56
C VAL A 15 2.71 -7.91 15.19
N THR A 16 3.74 -8.60 14.68
CA THR A 16 4.96 -7.96 14.17
C THR A 16 4.65 -7.00 13.03
N PHE A 17 3.78 -7.39 12.10
CA PHE A 17 3.39 -6.54 10.97
C PHE A 17 2.63 -5.30 11.44
N GLN A 18 1.68 -5.45 12.36
CA GLN A 18 0.95 -4.34 12.97
C GLN A 18 1.89 -3.39 13.72
N PHE A 19 2.90 -3.91 14.42
CA PHE A 19 3.87 -3.09 15.13
C PHE A 19 4.67 -2.20 14.17
N TYR A 20 5.25 -2.79 13.11
CA TYR A 20 6.15 -2.07 12.21
C TYR A 20 5.44 -1.22 11.16
N THR A 21 4.29 -1.67 10.66
CA THR A 21 3.57 -0.99 9.56
C THR A 21 2.34 -0.23 10.04
N ARG A 22 2.00 -0.33 11.34
CA ARG A 22 0.79 0.24 11.94
C ARG A 22 -0.51 -0.25 11.31
N ARG A 23 -0.49 -1.37 10.61
CA ARG A 23 -1.68 -1.93 9.97
C ARG A 23 -2.56 -2.66 10.97
N PRO A 24 -3.85 -2.29 11.08
CA PRO A 24 -4.78 -2.95 11.98
C PRO A 24 -4.79 -4.47 11.75
N GLY A 25 -4.72 -5.26 12.82
CA GLY A 25 -4.73 -6.72 12.76
C GLY A 25 -3.53 -7.35 12.04
N GLY A 26 -2.51 -6.56 11.69
CA GLY A 26 -1.35 -7.06 10.94
C GLY A 26 -1.65 -7.40 9.49
N MET A 27 -2.68 -6.79 8.90
CA MET A 27 -3.08 -7.04 7.51
C MET A 27 -1.93 -6.78 6.54
N VAL A 28 -1.64 -7.75 5.68
CA VAL A 28 -0.60 -7.68 4.64
C VAL A 28 -1.26 -7.61 3.26
N GLY A 29 -0.77 -6.73 2.41
CA GLY A 29 -1.44 -6.39 1.16
C GLY A 29 -2.65 -5.50 1.43
N GLY A 30 -2.95 -4.62 0.48
CA GLY A 30 -4.09 -3.72 0.58
C GLY A 30 -5.44 -4.43 0.65
N PHE A 31 -6.51 -3.71 0.33
CA PHE A 31 -7.83 -4.32 0.30
C PHE A 31 -7.91 -5.40 -0.77
N ALA A 32 -8.65 -6.48 -0.49
CA ALA A 32 -8.87 -7.55 -1.45
C ALA A 32 -9.49 -6.98 -2.73
N GLN A 33 -8.83 -7.22 -3.86
CA GLN A 33 -9.29 -6.76 -5.16
C GLN A 33 -10.25 -7.80 -5.74
N THR A 34 -11.55 -7.53 -5.64
CA THR A 34 -12.60 -8.40 -6.19
C THR A 34 -13.11 -7.94 -7.55
N SER A 35 -12.73 -6.73 -7.97
CA SER A 35 -13.10 -6.13 -9.26
C SER A 35 -12.08 -5.08 -9.68
N LEU A 36 -11.87 -4.93 -10.98
CA LEU A 36 -11.03 -3.87 -11.57
C LEU A 36 -11.71 -2.50 -11.55
N PHE A 37 -13.05 -2.47 -11.47
CA PHE A 37 -13.83 -1.24 -11.55
C PHE A 37 -14.23 -0.69 -10.18
N ASN A 38 -14.20 -1.51 -9.12
CA ASN A 38 -14.62 -1.13 -7.77
C ASN A 38 -13.43 -0.91 -6.81
N GLY A 39 -12.26 -0.58 -7.35
CA GLY A 39 -11.08 -0.28 -6.54
C GLY A 39 -11.15 1.10 -5.88
N ARG A 40 -10.62 1.23 -4.66
CA ARG A 40 -10.45 2.53 -3.98
C ARG A 40 -9.50 3.41 -4.79
N GLY A 41 -9.98 4.55 -5.29
CA GLY A 41 -9.15 5.58 -5.94
C GLY A 41 -8.27 6.36 -4.96
N PRO A 42 -7.42 7.28 -5.43
CA PRO A 42 -6.48 8.02 -4.57
C PRO A 42 -7.06 9.29 -3.91
N SER A 43 -8.17 9.83 -4.44
CA SER A 43 -8.77 11.06 -3.90
C SER A 43 -9.35 10.85 -2.51
N THR A 44 -9.16 11.81 -1.62
CA THR A 44 -9.76 11.83 -0.27
C THR A 44 -11.02 12.69 -0.20
N GLY A 45 -11.26 13.55 -1.19
CA GLY A 45 -12.25 14.63 -1.11
C GLY A 45 -11.78 15.84 -0.27
N ILE A 46 -10.62 15.76 0.39
CA ILE A 46 -10.03 16.86 1.16
C ILE A 46 -9.04 17.61 0.25
N PRO A 47 -9.11 18.97 0.18
CA PRO A 47 -8.19 19.76 -0.63
C PRO A 47 -6.73 19.44 -0.29
N ASN A 48 -5.91 19.26 -1.33
CA ASN A 48 -4.46 19.01 -1.22
C ASN A 48 -4.08 17.74 -0.44
N LEU A 49 -4.99 16.77 -0.30
CA LEU A 49 -4.71 15.49 0.38
C LEU A 49 -5.03 14.29 -0.52
N TRP A 50 -4.04 13.45 -0.76
CA TRP A 50 -4.13 12.29 -1.64
C TRP A 50 -3.61 11.03 -0.95
N LEU A 51 -4.18 9.88 -1.29
CA LEU A 51 -3.75 8.58 -0.82
C LEU A 51 -2.88 7.87 -1.86
N VAL A 52 -1.84 7.20 -1.39
CA VAL A 52 -0.95 6.30 -2.15
C VAL A 52 -0.76 5.00 -1.37
N GLY A 53 -0.12 4.01 -2.01
CA GLY A 53 0.17 2.72 -1.40
C GLY A 53 -0.75 1.60 -1.88
N ASP A 54 -0.63 0.43 -1.25
CA ASP A 54 -1.28 -0.81 -1.67
C ASP A 54 -2.78 -0.86 -1.38
N SER A 55 -3.28 -0.02 -0.48
CA SER A 55 -4.71 0.16 -0.21
C SER A 55 -5.44 1.03 -1.24
N VAL A 56 -4.72 1.56 -2.24
CA VAL A 56 -5.27 2.32 -3.35
C VAL A 56 -5.04 1.53 -4.64
N PHE A 57 -6.04 1.47 -5.52
CA PHE A 57 -5.88 0.85 -6.84
C PHE A 57 -4.66 1.46 -7.54
N PRO A 58 -3.69 0.69 -8.08
CA PRO A 58 -3.85 -0.67 -8.60
C PRO A 58 -3.76 -1.81 -7.58
N GLY A 59 -3.35 -1.54 -6.34
CA GLY A 59 -3.36 -2.55 -5.26
C GLY A 59 -1.96 -3.00 -4.81
N GLN A 60 -1.89 -4.24 -4.32
CA GLN A 60 -0.70 -4.86 -3.76
C GLN A 60 0.36 -5.19 -4.82
N SER A 61 1.63 -5.24 -4.38
CA SER A 61 2.87 -5.47 -5.13
C SER A 61 3.69 -4.19 -5.29
N THR A 62 5.01 -4.33 -5.33
CA THR A 62 5.94 -3.22 -5.57
C THR A 62 5.61 -2.50 -6.87
N ALA A 63 5.38 -3.24 -7.96
CA ALA A 63 5.04 -2.65 -9.25
C ALA A 63 3.72 -1.87 -9.22
N ALA A 64 2.68 -2.43 -8.57
CA ALA A 64 1.37 -1.80 -8.46
C ALA A 64 1.42 -0.51 -7.63
N VAL A 65 2.14 -0.53 -6.50
CA VAL A 65 2.32 0.63 -5.63
C VAL A 65 3.13 1.72 -6.34
N THR A 66 4.19 1.37 -7.07
CA THR A 66 4.97 2.33 -7.87
C THR A 66 4.11 3.00 -8.93
N LEU A 67 3.35 2.21 -9.71
CA LEU A 67 2.44 2.74 -10.72
C LEU A 67 1.36 3.64 -10.10
N GLY A 68 0.80 3.23 -8.95
CA GLY A 68 -0.15 4.03 -8.18
C GLY A 68 0.44 5.38 -7.74
N GLY A 69 1.68 5.38 -7.24
CA GLY A 69 2.40 6.59 -6.86
C GLY A 69 2.62 7.54 -8.04
N MET A 70 3.08 7.02 -9.19
CA MET A 70 3.25 7.82 -10.41
C MET A 70 1.93 8.44 -10.86
N ARG A 71 0.84 7.66 -10.85
CA ARG A 71 -0.49 8.17 -11.22
C ARG A 71 -0.96 9.30 -10.31
N VAL A 72 -0.73 9.18 -8.99
CA VAL A 72 -1.09 10.24 -8.03
C VAL A 72 -0.24 11.48 -8.24
N ALA A 73 1.06 11.34 -8.46
CA ALA A 73 1.94 12.47 -8.76
C ALA A 73 1.46 13.24 -10.00
N THR A 74 1.12 12.54 -11.09
CA THR A 74 0.54 13.17 -12.29
C THR A 74 -0.78 13.89 -11.98
N ALA A 75 -1.68 13.27 -11.22
CA ALA A 75 -2.95 13.89 -10.85
C ALA A 75 -2.78 15.15 -9.99
N VAL A 76 -1.83 15.15 -9.05
CA VAL A 76 -1.47 16.32 -8.24
C VAL A 76 -0.96 17.45 -9.13
N LEU A 77 -0.03 17.16 -10.05
CA LEU A 77 0.53 18.16 -10.96
C LEU A 77 -0.53 18.79 -11.87
N GLN A 78 -1.53 18.00 -12.31
CA GLN A 78 -2.65 18.50 -13.11
C GLN A 78 -3.66 19.32 -12.30
N ALA A 79 -3.79 19.05 -11.00
CA ALA A 79 -4.72 19.75 -10.11
C ALA A 79 -4.16 21.09 -9.61
N ILE A 80 -2.84 21.31 -9.70
CA ILE A 80 -2.21 22.59 -9.35
C ILE A 80 -2.39 23.56 -10.53
N PRO A 81 -3.00 24.75 -10.31
CA PRO A 81 -3.06 25.77 -11.35
C PRO A 81 -1.63 26.20 -11.74
N VAL A 82 -1.29 26.07 -13.02
CA VAL A 82 -0.07 26.68 -13.55
C VAL A 82 -0.29 28.18 -13.51
N LYS A 83 0.60 28.91 -12.82
CA LYS A 83 0.65 30.37 -12.86
C LYS A 83 1.04 30.85 -14.24
#